data_AF-A0A7S2CAW5-F1
#
_entry.id   AF-A0A7S2CAW5-F1
#
_cell.length_a   1.000
_cell.length_b   1.000
_cell.length_c   1.000
_cell.angle_alpha   90.00
_cell.angle_beta   90.00
_cell.angle_gamma   90.00
#
_symmetry.space_group_name_H-M   'P 1'
#
loop_
_entity.id
_entity.type
_entity.pdbx_description
1 polymer ?
#
loop_
_entity_poly.entity_id
_entity_poly.type
_entity_poly.pdbx_seq_one_letter_code
_entity_poly.pdbx_strand_id
1 'polypeptide(L)'
;WGAFGLGHHDLFPLMRLTLPHLDTERPNYRIKHASLAKIYIALLAIPETSADAKKMIEWKKPSAGFQRNEQGNFPEVVFSVIEHRCPKRKGSITIGQLNQQLDDLAAVSDDFDKKKAILSSLHTSTTAQEQRWILRIILKDMHI
;
A
#
# COMPACT_ATOMS: atom_id res chain seq x y z
N TRP A 1 12.65 38.93 8.34
CA TRP A 1 11.38 39.39 7.73
C TRP A 1 10.54 38.14 7.49
N GLY A 2 9.57 37.75 8.30
CA GLY A 2 8.74 38.48 9.24
C GLY A 2 7.29 38.07 8.95
N ALA A 3 6.60 37.63 10.01
CA ALA A 3 5.15 37.49 10.15
C ALA A 3 4.41 36.31 9.49
N PHE A 4 3.84 35.51 10.39
CA PHE A 4 2.57 34.79 10.29
C PHE A 4 1.64 35.29 9.18
N GLY A 5 1.18 34.36 8.33
CA GLY A 5 0.08 34.58 7.40
C GLY A 5 -0.67 33.27 7.15
N LEU A 6 -1.84 33.15 7.79
CA LEU A 6 -3.04 32.39 7.39
C LEU A 6 -2.85 30.91 6.97
N GLY A 7 -3.47 30.00 7.72
CA GLY A 7 -3.58 28.58 7.39
C GLY A 7 -4.23 28.37 6.02
N HIS A 8 -3.42 28.35 4.98
CA HIS A 8 -3.79 27.81 3.70
C HIS A 8 -3.81 26.30 3.89
N HIS A 9 -5.00 25.72 4.03
CA HIS A 9 -5.16 24.28 3.95
C HIS A 9 -4.81 23.86 2.52
N ASP A 10 -3.52 23.65 2.27
CA ASP A 10 -3.06 23.12 1.03
C ASP A 10 -3.64 21.71 0.88
N LEU A 11 -4.48 21.52 -0.14
CA LEU A 11 -5.08 20.23 -0.45
C LEU A 11 -4.09 19.30 -1.13
N PHE A 12 -2.92 19.80 -1.54
CA PHE A 12 -1.89 19.03 -2.23
C PHE A 12 -1.52 17.70 -1.55
N PRO A 13 -1.31 17.62 -0.22
CA PRO A 13 -0.99 16.36 0.45
C PRO A 13 -2.09 15.29 0.33
N LEU A 14 -3.35 15.69 0.17
CA LEU A 14 -4.47 14.78 -0.08
C LEU A 14 -4.59 14.47 -1.57
N MET A 15 -4.52 15.49 -2.42
CA MET A 15 -4.66 15.37 -3.88
C MET A 15 -3.64 14.42 -4.51
N ARG A 16 -2.39 14.44 -4.03
CA ARG A 16 -1.35 13.53 -4.52
C ARG A 16 -1.60 12.05 -4.17
N LEU A 17 -2.39 11.78 -3.13
CA LEU A 17 -2.82 10.42 -2.76
C LEU A 17 -4.03 9.98 -3.58
N THR A 18 -4.95 10.89 -3.92
CA THR A 18 -6.13 10.55 -4.73
C THR A 18 -5.82 10.47 -6.23
N LEU A 19 -4.83 11.24 -6.70
CA LEU A 19 -4.38 11.30 -8.09
C LEU A 19 -2.88 10.97 -8.22
N PRO A 20 -2.44 9.77 -7.80
CA PRO A 20 -1.01 9.42 -7.74
C PRO A 20 -0.31 9.38 -9.11
N HIS A 21 -1.08 9.30 -10.20
CA HIS A 21 -0.60 9.38 -11.58
C HIS A 21 -0.23 10.81 -12.00
N LEU A 22 -0.75 11.84 -11.33
CA LEU A 22 -0.42 13.25 -11.56
C LEU A 22 0.65 13.79 -10.61
N ASP A 23 1.05 13.02 -9.58
CA ASP A 23 2.14 13.38 -8.69
C ASP A 23 3.48 13.25 -9.43
N THR A 24 4.03 14.41 -9.81
CA THR A 24 5.33 14.56 -10.47
C THR A 24 6.48 14.79 -9.49
N GLU A 25 6.19 15.21 -8.25
CA GLU A 25 7.19 15.42 -7.21
C GLU A 25 7.69 14.09 -6.64
N ARG A 26 6.83 13.07 -6.57
CA ARG A 26 7.22 11.73 -6.12
C ARG A 26 7.67 10.85 -7.29
N PRO A 27 8.94 10.41 -7.32
CA PRO A 27 9.39 9.46 -8.33
C PRO A 27 8.68 8.10 -8.17
N ASN A 28 8.82 7.23 -9.17
CA ASN A 28 8.26 5.87 -9.09
C ASN A 28 8.88 5.11 -7.90
N TYR A 29 8.04 4.42 -7.11
CA TYR A 29 8.47 3.61 -5.96
C TYR A 29 9.37 2.40 -6.33
N ARG A 30 9.44 2.06 -7.62
CA ARG A 30 10.19 0.92 -8.18
C ARG A 30 9.76 -0.39 -7.53
N ILE A 31 8.47 -0.54 -7.17
CA ILE A 31 7.96 -1.77 -6.56
C ILE A 31 6.97 -2.42 -7.52
N LYS A 32 7.19 -3.69 -7.82
CA LYS A 32 6.29 -4.51 -8.64
C LYS A 32 5.36 -5.33 -7.76
N HIS A 33 4.20 -5.70 -8.29
CA HIS A 33 3.23 -6.62 -7.66
C HIS A 33 3.88 -7.85 -7.00
N ALA A 34 4.81 -8.52 -7.71
CA ALA A 34 5.49 -9.71 -7.18
C ALA A 34 6.33 -9.41 -5.92
N SER A 35 6.95 -8.23 -5.85
CA SER A 35 7.70 -7.81 -4.67
C SER A 35 6.76 -7.45 -3.52
N LEU A 36 5.65 -6.76 -3.80
CA LEU A 36 4.62 -6.47 -2.79
C LEU A 36 4.04 -7.77 -2.21
N ALA A 37 3.71 -8.75 -3.05
CA ALA A 37 3.20 -10.05 -2.60
C ALA A 37 4.17 -10.70 -1.59
N LYS A 38 5.46 -10.79 -1.94
CA LYS A 38 6.49 -11.35 -1.04
C LYS A 38 6.62 -10.57 0.26
N ILE A 39 6.60 -9.24 0.20
CA ILE A 39 6.66 -8.40 1.42
C ILE A 39 5.45 -8.68 2.30
N TYR A 40 4.23 -8.64 1.77
CA TYR A 40 3.01 -8.86 2.55
C TYR A 40 2.92 -10.28 3.12
N ILE A 41 3.34 -11.32 2.38
CA ILE A 41 3.44 -12.69 2.90
C ILE A 41 4.37 -12.73 4.11
N ALA A 42 5.53 -12.09 4.02
CA ALA A 42 6.49 -12.02 5.14
C ALA A 42 5.95 -11.20 6.33
N LEU A 43 5.28 -10.08 6.08
CA LEU A 43 4.69 -9.23 7.14
C LEU A 43 3.56 -9.94 7.89
N LEU A 44 2.76 -10.74 7.19
CA LEU A 44 1.64 -11.47 7.74
C LEU A 44 2.02 -12.86 8.29
N ALA A 45 3.31 -13.21 8.25
CA ALA A 45 3.83 -14.52 8.63
C ALA A 45 3.07 -15.70 7.97
N ILE A 46 2.72 -15.54 6.69
CA ILE A 46 1.97 -16.55 5.94
C ILE A 46 2.95 -17.59 5.37
N PRO A 47 2.70 -18.90 5.54
CA PRO A 47 3.48 -19.93 4.87
C PRO A 47 3.37 -19.80 3.35
N GLU A 48 4.48 -19.80 2.62
CA GLU A 48 4.49 -19.64 1.15
C GLU A 48 3.69 -20.73 0.41
N THR A 49 3.53 -21.89 1.03
CA THR A 49 2.76 -23.02 0.49
C THR A 49 1.24 -22.87 0.63
N SER A 50 0.79 -21.91 1.46
CA SER A 50 -0.63 -21.72 1.76
C SER A 50 -1.42 -21.18 0.56
N ALA A 51 -2.75 -21.36 0.61
CA ALA A 51 -3.65 -20.83 -0.40
C ALA A 51 -3.57 -19.29 -0.49
N ASP A 52 -3.53 -18.59 0.65
CA ASP A 52 -3.39 -17.12 0.71
C ASP A 52 -2.11 -16.62 0.03
N ALA A 53 -0.97 -17.27 0.30
CA ALA A 53 0.30 -16.90 -0.33
C ALA A 53 0.26 -17.10 -1.84
N LYS A 54 -0.21 -18.27 -2.30
CA LYS A 54 -0.38 -18.56 -3.73
C LYS A 54 -1.30 -17.55 -4.40
N LYS A 55 -2.41 -17.19 -3.74
CA LYS A 55 -3.37 -16.19 -4.21
C LYS A 55 -2.73 -14.82 -4.41
N MET A 56 -1.90 -14.35 -3.46
CA MET A 56 -1.17 -13.08 -3.59
C MET A 56 -0.10 -13.12 -4.70
N ILE A 57 0.63 -14.22 -4.82
CA ILE A 57 1.69 -14.40 -5.83
C ILE A 57 1.09 -14.49 -7.24
N GLU A 58 0.02 -15.27 -7.38
CA GLU A 58 -0.64 -15.58 -8.65
C GLU A 58 -1.94 -14.78 -8.85
N TRP A 59 -2.01 -13.55 -8.36
CA TRP A 59 -3.22 -12.71 -8.35
C TRP A 59 -3.93 -12.51 -9.72
N LYS A 60 -3.22 -12.74 -10.83
CA LYS A 60 -3.77 -12.70 -12.19
C LYS A 60 -4.42 -14.00 -12.64
N LYS A 61 -4.05 -15.14 -12.05
CA LYS A 61 -4.58 -16.45 -12.43
C LYS A 61 -5.90 -16.67 -11.68
N PRO A 62 -7.01 -16.93 -12.38
CA PRO A 62 -8.22 -17.37 -11.72
C PRO A 62 -7.94 -18.67 -10.94
N SER A 63 -8.28 -18.69 -9.66
CA SER A 63 -8.20 -19.89 -8.82
C SER A 63 -9.50 -20.07 -8.05
N ALA A 64 -9.81 -21.32 -7.70
CA ALA A 64 -10.84 -21.62 -6.71
C ALA A 64 -10.50 -20.87 -5.41
N GLY A 65 -11.42 -20.04 -4.92
CA GLY A 65 -11.21 -19.19 -3.73
C GLY A 65 -11.03 -17.69 -3.99
N PHE A 66 -11.03 -17.24 -5.25
CA PHE A 66 -11.18 -15.81 -5.56
C PHE A 66 -12.65 -15.38 -5.51
N GLN A 67 -12.93 -14.30 -4.79
CA GLN A 67 -14.17 -13.53 -4.89
C GLN A 67 -14.17 -12.72 -6.21
N ARG A 68 -15.36 -12.32 -6.67
CA ARG A 68 -15.55 -11.66 -7.97
C ARG A 68 -14.71 -10.40 -8.14
N ASN A 69 -14.53 -9.63 -7.07
CA ASN A 69 -13.75 -8.38 -7.05
C ASN A 69 -12.23 -8.60 -7.00
N GLU A 70 -11.75 -9.80 -6.67
CA GLU A 70 -10.32 -10.07 -6.47
C GLU A 70 -9.60 -10.50 -7.76
N GLN A 71 -10.33 -11.07 -8.72
CA GLN A 71 -9.74 -11.63 -9.93
C GLN A 71 -9.06 -10.55 -10.76
N GLY A 72 -7.74 -10.63 -10.92
CA GLY A 72 -6.98 -9.61 -11.64
C GLY A 72 -6.95 -8.26 -10.92
N ASN A 73 -7.19 -8.21 -9.61
CA ASN A 73 -7.09 -6.99 -8.81
C ASN A 73 -6.24 -7.24 -7.55
N PHE A 74 -4.93 -6.99 -7.66
CA PHE A 74 -3.97 -7.29 -6.61
C PHE A 74 -4.28 -6.60 -5.26
N PRO A 75 -4.60 -5.28 -5.21
CA PRO A 75 -5.02 -4.64 -3.96
C PRO A 75 -6.20 -5.33 -3.26
N GLU A 76 -7.19 -5.83 -4.00
CA GLU A 76 -8.34 -6.57 -3.41
C GLU A 76 -7.92 -7.91 -2.83
N VAL A 77 -7.03 -8.63 -3.53
CA VAL A 77 -6.47 -9.91 -3.03
C VAL A 77 -5.73 -9.70 -1.72
N VAL A 78 -4.90 -8.67 -1.63
CA VAL A 78 -4.16 -8.38 -0.40
C VAL A 78 -5.10 -7.92 0.71
N PHE A 79 -6.08 -7.08 0.38
CA PHE A 79 -7.12 -6.64 1.32
C PHE A 79 -7.84 -7.82 1.98
N SER A 80 -8.37 -8.77 1.18
CA SER A 80 -9.17 -9.86 1.74
C SER A 80 -8.37 -10.77 2.68
N VAL A 81 -7.11 -11.03 2.35
CA VAL A 81 -6.22 -11.81 3.22
C VAL A 81 -5.91 -11.07 4.52
N ILE A 82 -5.69 -9.76 4.48
CA ILE A 82 -5.47 -8.96 5.70
C ILE A 82 -6.75 -8.91 6.53
N GLU A 83 -7.89 -8.64 5.92
CA GLU A 83 -9.18 -8.52 6.59
C GLU A 83 -9.54 -9.82 7.33
N HIS A 84 -9.34 -10.99 6.70
CA HIS A 84 -9.57 -12.27 7.36
C HIS A 84 -8.63 -12.53 8.55
N ARG A 85 -7.38 -12.05 8.50
CA ARG A 85 -6.37 -12.30 9.54
C ARG A 85 -6.36 -11.24 10.64
N CYS A 86 -6.77 -10.02 10.34
CA CYS A 86 -6.62 -8.84 11.19
C CYS A 86 -7.86 -7.91 11.17
N PRO A 87 -9.10 -8.42 11.37
CA PRO A 87 -10.34 -7.66 11.13
C PRO A 87 -10.57 -6.48 12.10
N LYS A 88 -9.88 -6.42 13.24
CA LYS A 88 -10.15 -5.42 14.31
C LYS A 88 -9.03 -4.38 14.48
N ARG A 89 -8.17 -4.19 13.48
CA ARG A 89 -7.09 -3.21 13.57
C ARG A 89 -7.65 -1.79 13.44
N LYS A 90 -7.17 -0.86 14.28
CA LYS A 90 -7.47 0.57 14.17
C LYS A 90 -6.32 1.28 13.47
N GLY A 91 -6.63 2.08 12.45
CA GLY A 91 -5.66 2.96 11.81
C GLY A 91 -5.38 4.18 12.69
N SER A 92 -4.13 4.62 12.72
CA SER A 92 -3.69 5.82 13.46
C SER A 92 -2.85 6.76 12.62
N ILE A 93 -2.59 6.42 11.35
CA ILE A 93 -1.75 7.21 10.47
C ILE A 93 -2.47 8.49 10.02
N THR A 94 -1.75 9.60 10.04
CA THR A 94 -2.20 10.87 9.45
C THR A 94 -1.80 10.98 7.98
N ILE A 95 -2.45 11.87 7.22
CA ILE A 95 -2.08 12.15 5.82
C ILE A 95 -0.61 12.59 5.70
N GLY A 96 -0.11 13.41 6.63
CA GLY A 96 1.29 13.85 6.65
C GLY A 96 2.26 12.67 6.85
N GLN A 97 1.98 11.80 7.82
CA GLN A 97 2.81 10.61 8.07
C GLN A 97 2.77 9.63 6.90
N LEU A 98 1.61 9.41 6.28
CA LEU A 98 1.50 8.57 5.10
C LEU A 98 2.34 9.13 3.94
N ASN A 99 2.24 10.44 3.68
CA ASN A 99 3.07 11.08 2.67
C ASN A 99 4.56 10.92 2.95
N GLN A 100 5.00 11.14 4.19
CA GLN A 100 6.40 10.95 4.57
C GLN A 100 6.86 9.51 4.32
N GLN A 101 6.08 8.50 4.72
CA GLN A 101 6.45 7.10 4.49
C GLN A 101 6.48 6.73 3.00
N LEU A 102 5.62 7.34 2.18
CA LEU A 102 5.66 7.17 0.73
C LEU A 102 6.86 7.89 0.10
N ASP A 103 7.25 9.06 0.62
CA ASP A 103 8.47 9.77 0.20
C ASP A 103 9.71 8.94 0.53
N ASP A 104 9.80 8.39 1.75
CA ASP A 104 10.87 7.47 2.16
C ASP A 104 10.91 6.24 1.25
N LEU A 105 9.75 5.66 0.93
CA LEU A 105 9.63 4.50 0.05
C LEU A 105 10.13 4.81 -1.37
N ALA A 106 9.87 6.02 -1.87
CA ALA A 106 10.29 6.47 -3.19
C ALA A 106 11.79 6.83 -3.25
N ALA A 107 12.38 7.27 -2.12
CA ALA A 107 13.80 7.59 -2.00
C ALA A 107 14.70 6.33 -1.93
N VAL A 108 14.17 5.20 -1.45
CA VAL A 108 14.91 3.94 -1.33
C VAL A 108 15.21 3.35 -2.72
N SER A 109 16.42 2.79 -2.88
CA SER A 109 16.82 2.03 -4.07
C SER A 109 15.95 0.78 -4.26
N ASP A 110 16.22 -0.06 -5.27
CA ASP A 110 15.50 -1.33 -5.40
C ASP A 110 15.97 -2.39 -4.39
N ASP A 111 15.86 -2.04 -3.10
CA ASP A 111 16.29 -2.81 -1.94
C ASP A 111 15.07 -3.37 -1.22
N PHE A 112 14.97 -4.70 -1.19
CA PHE A 112 13.82 -5.41 -0.65
C PHE A 112 13.66 -5.20 0.87
N ASP A 113 14.76 -5.27 1.62
CA ASP A 113 14.70 -5.23 3.09
C ASP A 113 14.34 -3.83 3.59
N LYS A 114 14.87 -2.79 2.95
CA LYS A 114 14.49 -1.40 3.27
C LYS A 114 13.03 -1.11 2.94
N LYS A 115 12.55 -1.55 1.77
CA LYS A 115 11.13 -1.42 1.39
C LYS A 115 10.22 -2.19 2.34
N LYS A 116 10.62 -3.41 2.74
CA LYS A 116 9.91 -4.23 3.71
C LYS A 116 9.82 -3.52 5.07
N ALA A 117 10.89 -2.88 5.54
CA ALA A 117 10.87 -2.15 6.82
C ALA A 117 9.86 -1.00 6.81
N ILE A 118 9.82 -0.20 5.73
CA ILE A 118 8.86 0.90 5.58
C ILE A 118 7.42 0.36 5.50
N LEU A 119 7.19 -0.65 4.67
CA LEU A 119 5.87 -1.29 4.54
C LEU A 119 5.43 -2.00 5.83
N SER A 120 6.37 -2.48 6.65
CA SER A 120 6.07 -3.01 7.98
C SER A 120 5.53 -1.92 8.90
N SER A 121 6.13 -0.73 8.89
CA SER A 121 5.65 0.39 9.70
C SER A 121 4.25 0.81 9.24
N LEU A 122 4.03 0.98 7.94
CA LEU A 122 2.71 1.23 7.36
C LEU A 122 1.69 0.17 7.78
N HIS A 123 2.04 -1.11 7.65
CA HIS A 123 1.16 -2.21 8.02
C HIS A 123 0.71 -2.06 9.48
N THR A 124 1.62 -1.79 10.41
CA THR A 124 1.28 -1.69 11.85
C THR A 124 0.39 -0.50 12.22
N SER A 125 0.42 0.59 11.45
CA SER A 125 -0.33 1.83 11.73
C SER A 125 -1.62 1.99 10.92
N THR A 126 -1.98 1.00 10.10
CA THR A 126 -3.11 1.07 9.16
C THR A 126 -4.03 -0.14 9.23
N THR A 127 -5.30 0.08 8.92
CA THR A 127 -6.34 -0.92 8.69
C THR A 127 -6.14 -1.66 7.36
N ALA A 128 -6.85 -2.78 7.17
CA ALA A 128 -6.86 -3.48 5.88
C ALA A 128 -7.33 -2.56 4.74
N GLN A 129 -8.37 -1.75 5.00
CA GLN A 129 -8.93 -0.83 4.02
C GLN A 129 -7.96 0.30 3.65
N GLU A 130 -7.23 0.85 4.60
CA GLU A 130 -6.17 1.83 4.31
C GLU A 130 -5.04 1.18 3.50
N GLN A 131 -4.62 -0.03 3.84
CA GLN A 131 -3.57 -0.76 3.09
C GLN A 131 -3.99 -1.04 1.64
N ARG A 132 -5.27 -1.35 1.40
CA ARG A 132 -5.84 -1.47 0.06
C ARG A 132 -5.63 -0.21 -0.78
N TRP A 133 -5.93 0.96 -0.22
CA TRP A 133 -5.74 2.25 -0.89
C TRP A 133 -4.26 2.61 -1.05
N ILE A 134 -3.44 2.34 -0.03
CA ILE A 134 -1.98 2.56 -0.10
C ILE A 134 -1.35 1.74 -1.22
N LEU A 135 -1.78 0.48 -1.41
CA LEU A 135 -1.31 -0.35 -2.54
C LEU A 135 -1.67 0.26 -3.89
N ARG A 136 -2.89 0.79 -4.03
CA ARG A 136 -3.32 1.52 -5.25
C ARG A 136 -2.47 2.76 -5.51
N ILE A 137 -2.12 3.50 -4.46
CA ILE A 137 -1.21 4.66 -4.54
C ILE A 137 0.20 4.24 -4.98
N ILE A 138 0.75 3.20 -4.37
CA ILE A 138 2.10 2.68 -4.70
C ILE A 138 2.15 2.17 -6.14
N LEU A 139 1.11 1.47 -6.59
CA LEU A 139 0.99 0.96 -7.94
C LEU A 139 0.62 2.04 -8.96
N LYS A 140 0.28 3.26 -8.49
CA LYS A 140 -0.28 4.37 -9.27
C LYS A 140 -1.51 3.94 -10.08
N ASP A 141 -2.33 3.08 -9.50
CA ASP A 141 -3.51 2.48 -10.14
C ASP A 141 -4.70 2.52 -9.19
N MET A 142 -5.50 3.60 -9.32
CA MET A 142 -6.58 3.89 -8.38
C MET A 142 -7.88 3.16 -8.67
N HIS A 143 -8.06 2.54 -9.87
CA HIS A 143 -9.26 1.83 -10.32
C HIS A 143 -10.56 2.30 -9.61
N ILE A 144 -10.87 3.60 -9.77
CA ILE A 144 -11.98 4.30 -9.08
C ILE A 144 -13.32 3.86 -9.70
#